data_AF-A0A935UB87-F1
#
_entry.id   AF-A0A935UB87-F1
#
_cell.length_a   1.000
_cell.length_b   1.000
_cell.length_c   1.000
_cell.angle_alpha   90.00
_cell.angle_beta   90.00
_cell.angle_gamma   90.00
#
_symmetry.space_group_name_H-M   'P 1'
#
loop_
_entity.id
_entity.type
_entity.pdbx_description
1 polymer ?
#
loop_
_entity_poly.entity_id
_entity_poly.type
_entity_poly.pdbx_seq_one_letter_code
_entity_poly.pdbx_strand_id
1 'polypeptide(L)' 'MNSSKTLAEAPFAASAGIQSPAIAEQDPYRALDELMVVVEALCPEWPPRPLFKDGGRMLL' A
#
# COMPACT_ATOMS: atom_id res chain seq x y z
N MET A 1 -30.46 34.35 16.23
CA MET A 1 -29.78 33.10 15.80
C MET A 1 -28.68 32.73 16.80
N ASN A 2 -29.07 32.52 18.05
CA ASN A 2 -28.98 31.27 18.83
C ASN A 2 -27.88 30.28 18.42
N SER A 3 -26.90 30.12 19.32
CA SER A 3 -26.16 28.90 19.75
C SER A 3 -25.78 27.83 18.71
N SER A 4 -24.53 27.38 18.68
CA SER A 4 -24.00 26.56 19.77
C SER A 4 -22.46 26.60 19.85
N LYS A 5 -21.96 26.89 21.05
CA LYS A 5 -20.62 26.48 21.49
C LYS A 5 -20.72 25.00 21.84
N THR A 6 -19.94 24.16 21.16
CA THR A 6 -19.50 22.89 21.77
C THR A 6 -17.99 22.81 21.60
N LEU A 7 -17.34 23.15 22.70
CA LEU A 7 -15.94 22.89 22.99
C LEU A 7 -15.84 21.38 23.23
N ALA A 8 -15.76 20.60 22.15
CA ALA A 8 -15.41 19.19 22.24
C ALA A 8 -13.89 19.12 22.14
N GLU A 9 -13.26 19.30 23.29
CA GLU A 9 -11.89 18.93 23.56
C GLU A 9 -11.71 17.45 23.19
N ALA A 10 -11.21 17.19 21.99
CA ALA A 10 -10.69 15.87 21.68
C ALA A 10 -9.42 15.70 22.52
N PRO A 11 -9.28 14.59 23.27
CA PRO A 11 -8.14 14.43 24.17
C PRO A 11 -6.88 14.50 23.33
N PHE A 12 -5.93 15.33 23.77
CA PHE A 12 -4.55 15.26 23.31
C PHE A 12 -4.08 13.81 23.48
N ALA A 13 -4.14 13.05 22.39
CA ALA A 13 -3.43 11.79 22.29
C ALA A 13 -1.96 12.19 22.28
N ALA A 14 -1.36 12.16 23.47
CA ALA A 14 0.07 12.22 23.68
C ALA A 14 0.72 10.95 23.08
N SER A 15 0.67 10.80 21.76
CA SER A 15 1.67 10.02 21.06
C SER A 15 2.76 11.00 20.73
N ALA A 16 3.88 10.90 21.46
CA ALA A 16 5.15 11.48 21.06
C ALA A 16 5.23 11.42 19.53
N GLY A 17 5.26 12.60 18.89
CA GLY A 17 5.50 12.69 17.48
C GLY A 17 6.83 12.00 17.26
N ILE A 18 6.79 10.76 16.74
CA ILE A 18 7.95 10.17 16.12
C ILE A 18 8.29 11.19 15.06
N GLN A 19 9.36 11.95 15.28
CA GLN A 19 9.94 12.74 14.23
C GLN A 19 10.44 11.71 13.24
N SER A 20 9.54 11.28 12.34
CA SER A 20 9.97 10.65 11.12
C SER A 20 10.89 11.69 10.51
N PRO A 21 12.18 11.37 10.30
CA PRO A 21 13.02 12.25 9.50
C PRO A 21 12.23 12.54 8.23
N ALA A 22 12.26 13.79 7.75
CA ALA A 22 11.68 14.12 6.46
C ALA A 22 12.29 13.14 5.46
N ILE A 23 11.51 12.12 5.11
CA ILE A 23 11.92 11.11 4.16
C ILE A 23 12.11 11.96 2.91
N ALA A 24 13.35 12.00 2.39
CA ALA A 24 13.61 12.60 1.09
C ALA A 24 12.50 12.13 0.13
N GLU A 25 12.09 12.94 -0.85
CA GLU A 25 11.12 12.57 -1.89
C GLU A 25 11.63 11.39 -2.75
N GLN A 26 11.90 10.27 -2.12
CA GLN A 26 12.19 9.00 -2.71
C GLN A 26 10.86 8.38 -3.04
N ASP A 27 10.79 7.90 -4.27
CA ASP A 27 9.67 7.10 -4.72
C ASP A 27 9.45 5.95 -3.73
N PRO A 28 8.27 5.89 -3.07
CA PRO A 28 7.96 4.85 -2.09
C PRO A 28 7.95 3.45 -2.71
N TYR A 29 7.88 3.34 -4.03
CA TYR A 29 7.83 2.08 -4.76
C TYR A 29 9.18 1.64 -5.32
N ARG A 30 10.25 2.44 -5.15
CA ARG A 30 11.60 2.13 -5.67
C ARG A 30 12.11 0.73 -5.29
N ALA A 31 11.84 0.30 -4.06
CA ALA A 31 12.23 -1.03 -3.60
C ALA A 31 11.46 -2.16 -4.32
N LEU A 32 10.20 -1.92 -4.70
CA LEU A 32 9.39 -2.87 -5.45
C LEU A 32 9.85 -2.96 -6.90
N ASP A 33 10.24 -1.84 -7.50
CA ASP A 33 10.80 -1.82 -8.87
C ASP A 33 12.11 -2.61 -8.94
N GLU A 34 12.99 -2.44 -7.94
CA GLU A 34 14.23 -3.22 -7.83
C GLU A 34 13.95 -4.73 -7.70
N LEU A 35 12.90 -5.12 -6.95
CA LEU A 35 12.47 -6.52 -6.86
C LEU A 35 11.87 -7.04 -8.17
N MET A 36 11.16 -6.21 -8.93
CA MET A 36 10.60 -6.58 -10.22
C MET A 36 11.69 -6.99 -11.21
N VAL A 37 12.85 -6.32 -11.22
CA VAL A 37 14.00 -6.70 -12.07
C VAL A 37 14.45 -8.13 -11.79
N VAL A 38 14.46 -8.54 -10.51
CA VAL A 38 14.81 -9.91 -10.13
C VAL A 38 13.76 -10.91 -10.62
N VAL A 39 12.48 -10.56 -10.51
CA VAL A 39 11.37 -11.40 -11.03
C VAL A 39 11.48 -11.58 -12.53
N GLU A 40 11.75 -10.52 -13.28
CA GLU A 40 11.91 -10.57 -14.74
C GLU A 40 13.12 -11.41 -15.15
N ALA A 41 14.23 -11.31 -14.41
CA ALA A 41 15.43 -12.12 -14.66
C ALA A 41 15.20 -13.62 -14.41
N LEU A 42 14.39 -13.95 -13.40
CA LEU A 42 14.06 -15.35 -13.06
C LEU A 42 12.91 -15.91 -13.90
N CYS A 43 12.00 -15.06 -14.37
CA CYS A 43 10.83 -15.41 -15.16
C CYS A 43 10.78 -14.56 -16.45
N PRO A 44 11.65 -14.86 -17.44
CA PRO A 44 11.67 -14.14 -18.71
C PRO A 44 10.38 -14.30 -19.51
N GLU A 45 9.67 -15.41 -19.30
CA GLU A 45 8.33 -15.65 -19.80
C GLU A 45 7.39 -15.92 -18.63
N TRP A 46 6.26 -15.20 -18.60
CA TRP A 46 5.23 -15.45 -17.60
C TRP A 46 4.55 -16.79 -17.88
N PRO A 47 4.37 -17.66 -16.88
CA PRO A 47 3.63 -18.89 -17.08
C PRO A 47 2.19 -18.56 -17.51
N PRO A 48 1.57 -19.40 -18.36
CA PRO A 48 0.19 -19.21 -18.75
C PRO A 48 -0.69 -19.19 -17.49
N ARG A 49 -1.56 -18.17 -17.41
CA ARG A 49 -2.58 -18.04 -16.37
C ARG A 49 -3.94 -18.44 -16.95
N PRO A 50 -4.27 -19.75 -17.02
CA PRO A 50 -5.54 -20.18 -17.57
C PRO A 50 -6.69 -19.69 -16.67
N LEU A 51 -7.73 -19.14 -17.29
CA LEU A 51 -8.93 -18.67 -16.57
C LEU A 51 -9.76 -19.82 -16.01
N PHE A 52 -9.59 -21.02 -16.57
CA PHE A 52 -10.36 -22.21 -16.23
C PHE A 52 -9.42 -23.37 -15.92
N LYS A 53 -9.71 -24.11 -14.86
CA LYS A 53 -9.17 -25.46 -14.67
C LYS A 53 -9.97 -26.47 -15.49
N ASP A 54 -9.36 -27.60 -15.80
CA ASP A 54 -10.05 -28.75 -16.39
C ASP A 54 -11.33 -29.05 -15.59
N GLY A 55 -12.47 -29.01 -16.28
CA GLY A 55 -13.81 -29.10 -15.67
C GLY A 55 -14.56 -27.77 -15.53
N GLY A 56 -14.15 -26.70 -16.22
CA GLY A 56 -14.95 -25.47 -16.37
C GLY A 56 -15.05 -24.61 -15.12
N ARG A 57 -14.21 -24.87 -14.11
CA ARG A 57 -14.15 -24.05 -12.89
C ARG A 57 -13.24 -22.86 -13.13
N MET A 58 -13.81 -21.66 -12.95
CA MET A 58 -13.07 -20.41 -13.03
C MET A 58 -12.08 -20.33 -11.86
N LEU A 59 -10.83 -20.00 -12.16
CA LEU A 59 -9.81 -19.69 -11.16
C LEU A 59 -9.89 -18.19 -10.89
N LEU A 60 -10.56 -17.82 -9.80
CA LEU A 60 -10.51 -16.47 -9.24
C LEU A 60 -9.24 -16.29 -8.43
#